data_AF-A0A965U171-F1
#
_entry.id   AF-A0A965U171-F1
#
_cell.length_a   1.000
_cell.length_b   1.000
_cell.length_c   1.000
_cell.angle_alpha   90.00
_cell.angle_beta   90.00
_cell.angle_gamma   90.00
#
_symmetry.space_group_name_H-M   'P 1'
#
loop_
_entity.id
_entity.type
_entity.pdbx_description
1 polymer ?
#
loop_
_entity_poly.entity_id
_entity_poly.type
_entity_poly.pdbx_seq_one_letter_code
_entity_poly.pdbx_strand_id
1 'polypeptide(L)'
;MRSLPMRYITIEGNPKKFSTIALGSTYFGTNIDEKTAFSLLDEFANQGGTTIDTALIYGQEKSSMNSESEKVIGKWLRSNNMYKEMALVTKGLHPHLH
;
A
#
# COMPACT_ATOMS: atom_id res chain seq x y z
N MET A 1 -11.18 12.44 22.55
CA MET A 1 -9.70 12.28 22.58
C MET A 1 -9.12 13.02 21.40
N ARG A 2 -8.05 13.82 21.55
CA ARG A 2 -7.33 14.40 20.41
C ARG A 2 -6.38 13.33 19.86
N SER A 3 -6.54 12.93 18.60
CA SER A 3 -5.53 12.12 17.93
C SER A 3 -4.26 12.96 17.76
N LEU A 4 -3.11 12.36 18.02
CA LEU A 4 -1.83 12.98 17.67
C LEU A 4 -1.67 12.93 16.15
N PRO A 5 -1.10 13.96 15.51
CA PRO A 5 -0.89 13.96 14.07
C PRO A 5 0.14 12.89 13.67
N MET A 6 0.01 12.38 12.44
CA MET A 6 1.00 11.47 11.85
C MET A 6 2.40 12.12 11.89
N ARG A 7 3.39 11.33 12.31
CA ARG A 7 4.81 11.69 12.22
C ARG A 7 5.43 11.08 10.97
N TYR A 8 6.47 11.73 10.46
CA TYR A 8 7.15 11.33 9.23
C TYR A 8 8.65 11.20 9.43
N ILE A 9 9.26 10.29 8.69
CA ILE A 9 10.71 10.21 8.49
C ILE A 9 11.05 10.58 7.04
N THR A 10 12.26 11.08 6.83
CA THR A 10 12.82 11.39 5.51
C THR A 10 14.03 10.51 5.26
N ILE A 11 14.19 10.06 4.03
CA ILE A 11 15.38 9.33 3.58
C ILE A 11 16.19 10.30 2.71
N GLU A 12 17.49 10.42 2.98
CA GLU A 12 18.38 11.28 2.20
C GLU A 12 18.30 10.92 0.70
N GLY A 13 18.17 11.94 -0.15
CA GLY A 13 18.02 11.77 -1.59
C GLY A 13 16.63 11.31 -2.07
N ASN A 14 15.68 11.05 -1.17
CA ASN A 14 14.31 10.70 -1.55
C ASN A 14 13.34 11.87 -1.28
N PRO A 15 12.60 12.38 -2.28
CA PRO A 15 11.68 13.51 -2.09
C PRO A 15 10.39 13.14 -1.33
N LYS A 16 10.14 11.85 -1.07
CA LYS A 16 8.93 11.37 -0.40
C LYS A 16 9.06 11.45 1.12
N LYS A 17 7.94 11.77 1.79
CA LYS A 17 7.79 11.60 3.24
C LYS A 17 7.31 10.19 3.52
N PHE A 18 7.93 9.54 4.50
CA PHE A 18 7.53 8.21 4.93
C PHE A 18 6.79 8.33 6.27
N SER A 19 5.53 7.93 6.32
CA SER A 19 4.77 7.91 7.57
C SER A 19 5.39 6.91 8.54
N THR A 20 5.48 7.27 9.83
CA THR A 20 6.04 6.41 10.88
C THR A 20 5.22 5.13 11.13
N ILE A 21 4.01 5.06 10.59
CA ILE A 21 3.20 3.85 10.45
C ILE A 21 3.08 3.55 8.95
N ALA A 22 3.37 2.32 8.56
CA ALA A 22 3.21 1.83 7.18
C ALA A 22 1.99 0.91 7.08
N LEU A 23 1.28 0.96 5.96
CA LEU A 23 0.17 0.08 5.65
C LEU A 23 0.65 -1.13 4.85
N GLY A 24 0.57 -2.33 5.44
CA GLY A 24 0.82 -3.59 4.74
C GLY A 24 -0.36 -4.01 3.86
N SER A 25 -0.08 -4.51 2.66
CA SER A 25 -1.11 -4.80 1.65
C SER A 25 -1.23 -6.28 1.26
N THR A 26 -0.65 -7.22 2.01
CA THR A 26 -0.50 -8.64 1.61
C THR A 26 -1.78 -9.28 1.06
N TYR A 27 -2.93 -8.96 1.65
CA TYR A 27 -4.22 -9.58 1.33
C TYR A 27 -5.14 -8.75 0.44
N PHE A 28 -4.69 -7.60 -0.08
CA PHE A 28 -5.52 -6.75 -0.93
C PHE A 28 -5.78 -7.45 -2.27
N GLY A 29 -7.05 -7.52 -2.67
CA GLY A 29 -7.49 -8.23 -3.87
C GLY A 29 -7.73 -9.72 -3.65
N THR A 30 -7.48 -10.26 -2.44
CA THR A 30 -7.68 -11.68 -2.11
C THR A 30 -8.64 -11.84 -0.93
N ASN A 31 -8.14 -12.05 0.29
CA ASN A 31 -8.96 -12.12 1.51
C ASN A 31 -9.64 -10.78 1.82
N ILE A 32 -9.05 -9.68 1.37
CA ILE A 32 -9.63 -8.34 1.46
C ILE A 32 -10.03 -7.93 0.04
N ASP A 33 -11.34 -7.85 -0.21
CA ASP A 33 -11.85 -7.44 -1.50
C ASP A 33 -11.44 -5.99 -1.84
N GLU A 34 -11.50 -5.62 -3.13
CA GLU A 34 -11.06 -4.33 -3.63
C GLU A 34 -11.77 -3.15 -2.95
N LYS A 35 -13.08 -3.25 -2.69
CA LYS A 35 -13.86 -2.16 -2.07
C LYS A 35 -13.40 -1.94 -0.64
N THR A 36 -13.20 -3.02 0.12
CA THR A 36 -12.69 -2.95 1.48
C THR A 36 -11.25 -2.43 1.51
N ALA A 37 -10.39 -2.88 0.59
CA ALA A 37 -9.02 -2.38 0.45
C ALA A 37 -8.98 -0.87 0.14
N PHE A 38 -9.87 -0.38 -0.72
CA PHE A 38 -10.00 1.05 -1.01
C PHE A 38 -10.39 1.83 0.24
N SER A 39 -11.36 1.34 1.03
CA SER A 39 -11.75 2.01 2.28
C SER A 39 -10.61 2.07 3.30
N LEU A 40 -9.77 1.03 3.37
CA LEU A 40 -8.58 1.02 4.23
C LEU A 40 -7.51 2.01 3.74
N LEU A 41 -7.30 2.09 2.43
CA LEU A 41 -6.38 3.05 1.81
C LEU A 41 -6.84 4.51 2.02
N ASP A 42 -8.13 4.76 1.85
CA ASP A 42 -8.75 6.07 2.09
C ASP A 42 -8.58 6.49 3.54
N GLU A 43 -8.91 5.61 4.50
CA GLU A 43 -8.76 5.92 5.92
C GLU A 43 -7.30 6.14 6.31
N PHE A 44 -6.39 5.29 5.81
CA PHE A 44 -4.96 5.47 6.04
C PHE A 44 -4.46 6.82 5.53
N ALA A 45 -4.83 7.21 4.30
CA ALA A 45 -4.47 8.50 3.72
C ALA A 45 -5.09 9.68 4.48
N ASN A 46 -6.37 9.56 4.89
CA ASN A 46 -7.07 10.58 5.67
C ASN A 46 -6.41 10.84 7.04
N GLN A 47 -5.80 9.82 7.64
CA GLN A 47 -5.03 9.95 8.87
C GLN A 47 -3.58 10.42 8.65
N GLY A 48 -3.23 10.80 7.42
CA GLY A 48 -1.90 11.29 7.04
C GLY A 48 -0.89 10.17 6.70
N GLY A 49 -1.34 8.93 6.54
CA GLY A 49 -0.50 7.83 6.08
C GLY A 49 0.04 8.07 4.67
N THR A 50 1.32 7.76 4.44
CA THR A 50 1.95 7.90 3.11
C THR A 50 2.72 6.65 2.68
N THR A 51 3.09 5.74 3.61
CA THR A 51 3.91 4.57 3.28
C THR A 51 3.05 3.32 3.12
N ILE A 52 3.04 2.75 1.91
CA ILE A 52 2.33 1.51 1.58
C ILE A 52 3.36 0.43 1.22
N ASP A 53 3.27 -0.70 1.90
CA ASP A 53 4.12 -1.87 1.71
C ASP A 53 3.41 -2.92 0.85
N THR A 54 4.05 -3.33 -0.25
CA THR A 54 3.56 -4.35 -1.17
C THR A 54 4.70 -5.27 -1.65
N ALA A 55 4.39 -6.24 -2.52
CA ALA A 55 5.34 -7.13 -3.17
C ALA A 55 4.70 -7.83 -4.39
N LEU A 56 5.55 -8.29 -5.31
CA LEU A 56 5.16 -9.10 -6.48
C LEU A 56 4.32 -10.33 -6.11
N ILE A 57 4.61 -10.98 -4.97
CA ILE A 57 3.96 -12.23 -4.56
C ILE A 57 2.70 -12.02 -3.68
N TYR A 58 2.39 -10.80 -3.27
CA TYR A 58 1.24 -10.56 -2.39
C TYR A 58 -0.08 -10.86 -3.12
N GLY A 59 -0.80 -11.87 -2.63
CA GLY A 59 -2.04 -12.41 -3.19
C GLY A 59 -1.86 -13.65 -4.06
N GLN A 60 -0.62 -14.12 -4.27
CA GLN A 60 -0.33 -15.31 -5.09
C GLN A 60 -0.88 -16.60 -4.47
N GLU A 61 -1.11 -16.64 -3.16
CA GLU A 61 -1.70 -17.80 -2.47
C GLU A 61 -3.17 -18.07 -2.85
N LYS A 62 -3.85 -17.11 -3.49
CA LYS A 62 -5.27 -17.19 -3.87
C LYS A 62 -5.58 -16.85 -5.32
N SER A 63 -4.59 -16.33 -6.06
CA SER A 63 -4.72 -15.99 -7.46
C SER A 63 -3.65 -16.72 -8.26
N SER A 64 -4.01 -17.23 -9.44
CA SER A 64 -3.04 -17.71 -10.43
C SER A 64 -2.22 -16.57 -11.05
N MET A 65 -2.56 -15.32 -10.74
CA MET A 65 -1.83 -14.14 -11.16
C MET A 65 -1.03 -13.56 -9.98
N ASN A 66 0.19 -13.11 -10.29
CA ASN A 66 1.01 -12.35 -9.35
C ASN A 66 0.43 -10.93 -9.13
N SER A 67 0.89 -10.28 -8.07
CA SER A 67 0.69 -8.85 -7.81
C SER A 67 -0.76 -8.40 -7.61
N GLU A 68 -1.64 -9.22 -7.00
CA GLU A 68 -3.03 -8.79 -6.75
C GLU A 68 -3.09 -7.50 -5.92
N SER A 69 -2.26 -7.42 -4.88
CA SER A 69 -2.23 -6.22 -4.06
C SER A 69 -1.73 -4.98 -4.82
N GLU A 70 -0.73 -5.12 -5.70
CA GLU A 70 -0.23 -4.01 -6.52
C GLU A 70 -1.27 -3.57 -7.56
N LYS A 71 -2.08 -4.49 -8.10
CA LYS A 71 -3.20 -4.15 -9.01
C LYS A 71 -4.25 -3.32 -8.28
N VAL A 72 -4.65 -3.72 -7.08
CA VAL A 72 -5.63 -2.98 -6.25
C VAL A 72 -5.08 -1.60 -5.88
N ILE A 73 -3.85 -1.53 -5.38
CA ILE A 73 -3.19 -0.25 -5.05
C ILE A 73 -3.09 0.63 -6.30
N GLY A 74 -2.68 0.08 -7.44
CA GLY A 74 -2.55 0.82 -8.69
C GLY A 74 -3.88 1.39 -9.21
N LYS A 75 -4.99 0.65 -9.04
CA LYS A 75 -6.33 1.18 -9.33
C LYS A 75 -6.69 2.33 -8.38
N TRP A 76 -6.48 2.16 -7.08
CA TRP A 76 -6.78 3.20 -6.09
C TRP A 76 -5.98 4.49 -6.32
N LEU A 77 -4.67 4.36 -6.58
CA LEU A 77 -3.79 5.50 -6.87
C LEU A 77 -4.25 6.30 -8.09
N ARG A 78 -4.68 5.61 -9.15
CA ARG A 78 -5.21 6.25 -10.38
C ARG A 78 -6.52 6.95 -10.11
N SER A 79 -7.47 6.27 -9.47
CA SER A 79 -8.81 6.82 -9.19
C SER A 79 -8.76 8.06 -8.30
N ASN A 80 -7.79 8.14 -7.38
CA ASN A 80 -7.69 9.21 -6.39
C ASN A 80 -6.55 10.22 -6.67
N ASN A 81 -5.81 10.08 -7.77
CA ASN A 81 -4.68 10.96 -8.12
C ASN A 81 -3.58 11.04 -7.02
N MET A 82 -3.32 9.92 -6.33
CA MET A 82 -2.48 9.86 -5.11
C MET A 82 -0.99 9.52 -5.35
N TYR A 83 -0.55 9.42 -6.61
CA TYR A 83 0.83 9.00 -6.96
C TYR A 83 1.92 9.95 -6.45
N LYS A 84 1.62 11.24 -6.24
CA LYS A 84 2.57 12.20 -5.65
C LYS A 84 2.64 12.11 -4.13
N GLU A 85 1.55 11.70 -3.48
CA GLU A 85 1.45 11.67 -2.02
C GLU A 85 2.00 10.37 -1.41
N MET A 86 1.83 9.25 -2.11
CA MET A 86 2.23 7.95 -1.59
C MET A 86 3.71 7.62 -1.84
N ALA A 87 4.32 6.99 -0.84
CA ALA A 87 5.59 6.28 -0.89
C ALA A 87 5.29 4.78 -0.97
N LEU A 88 5.43 4.20 -2.17
CA LEU A 88 5.24 2.77 -2.40
C LEU A 88 6.57 2.03 -2.18
N VAL A 89 6.52 0.98 -1.38
CA VAL A 89 7.64 0.06 -1.16
C VAL A 89 7.23 -1.31 -1.67
N THR A 90 7.84 -1.76 -2.77
CA THR A 90 7.61 -3.11 -3.32
C THR A 90 8.84 -4.00 -3.13
N LYS A 91 8.64 -5.31 -3.32
CA LYS A 91 9.67 -6.35 -3.17
C LYS A 91 9.54 -7.36 -4.31
N GLY A 92 10.67 -7.88 -4.75
CA GLY A 92 10.77 -8.99 -5.69
C GLY A 92 11.63 -10.11 -5.14
N LEU A 93 11.90 -11.11 -5.98
CA LEU A 93 12.83 -12.23 -5.71
C LEU A 93 12.38 -13.22 -4.61
N HIS A 94 11.14 -13.14 -4.16
CA HIS A 94 10.53 -14.28 -3.46
C HIS A 94 10.21 -15.37 -4.51
N PRO A 95 10.53 -16.65 -4.27
CA PRO A 95 10.14 -17.74 -5.16
C PRO A 95 8.63 -17.74 -5.43
N HIS A 96 8.22 -18.12 -6.64
CA HIS A 96 6.80 -18.33 -6.92
C HIS A 96 6.27 -19.45 -6.02
N LEU A 97 5.05 -19.25 -5.49
CA LEU A 97 4.42 -20.19 -4.56
C LEU A 97 3.87 -21.44 -5.26
N HIS A 98 3.87 -21.46 -6.60
CA HIS A 98 3.47 -22.56 -7.47
C HIS A 98 4.18 -22.46 -8.83
#